data_AF-A0A5C6TFB5-F1
#
_entry.id   AF-A0A5C6TFB5-F1
#
_cell.length_a   1.000
_cell.length_b   1.000
_cell.length_c   1.000
_cell.angle_alpha   90.00
_cell.angle_beta   90.00
_cell.angle_gamma   90.00
#
_symmetry.space_group_name_H-M   'P 1'
#
loop_
_entity.id
_entity.type
_entity.pdbx_description
1 polymer ?
#
loop_
_entity_poly.entity_id
_entity_poly.type
_entity_poly.pdbx_seq_one_letter_code
_entity_poly.pdbx_strand_id
1 'polypeptide(L)' 'LTKLLRDARRFILSNRRPIEIAPLQAYTSALVFSPEHSLIRELFKKEEPGWMILKPRMEADWNACL' A
#
# COMPACT_ATOMS: atom_id res chain seq x y z
N LEU A 1 -11.68 7.60 11.38
CA LEU A 1 -12.27 7.29 10.06
C LEU A 1 -11.69 8.13 8.91
N THR A 2 -11.67 9.47 9.01
CA THR A 2 -11.16 10.35 7.92
C THR A 2 -9.71 10.08 7.50
N LYS A 3 -8.81 9.79 8.46
CA LYS A 3 -7.42 9.44 8.15
C LYS A 3 -7.32 8.16 7.31
N LEU A 4 -8.08 7.12 7.68
CA LEU A 4 -8.14 5.86 6.93
C LEU A 4 -8.68 6.06 5.52
N LEU A 5 -9.76 6.84 5.35
CA LEU A 5 -10.32 7.10 4.02
C LEU A 5 -9.34 7.87 3.11
N ARG A 6 -8.58 8.82 3.68
CA ARG A 6 -7.53 9.53 2.93
C ARG A 6 -6.39 8.59 2.54
N ASP A 7 -5.98 7.73 3.46
CA ASP A 7 -4.94 6.72 3.22
C ASP A 7 -5.36 5.73 2.12
N ALA A 8 -6.59 5.20 2.21
CA ALA A 8 -7.21 4.34 1.20
C ALA A 8 -7.25 5.01 -0.19
N ARG A 9 -7.65 6.28 -0.25
CA ARG A 9 -7.69 7.02 -1.52
C ARG A 9 -6.29 7.16 -2.11
N ARG A 10 -5.28 7.47 -1.29
CA ARG A 10 -3.88 7.56 -1.73
C ARG A 10 -3.38 6.21 -2.23
N PHE A 11 -3.59 5.14 -1.47
CA PHE A 11 -3.26 3.78 -1.86
C PHE A 11 -3.82 3.41 -3.25
N ILE A 12 -5.11 3.67 -3.48
CA ILE A 12 -5.77 3.35 -4.75
C ILE A 12 -5.23 4.20 -5.90
N LEU A 13 -5.04 5.51 -5.70
CA LEU A 13 -4.57 6.41 -6.75
C LEU A 13 -3.12 6.10 -7.14
N SER A 14 -2.22 5.96 -6.18
CA SER A 14 -0.80 5.66 -6.40
C SER A 14 -0.58 4.34 -7.14
N ASN A 15 -1.47 3.37 -6.94
CA ASN A 15 -1.35 2.02 -7.49
C ASN A 15 -2.40 1.69 -8.56
N ARG A 16 -3.15 2.69 -9.06
CA ARG A 16 -4.29 2.48 -9.96
C ARG A 16 -3.89 1.67 -11.19
N ARG A 17 -2.87 2.12 -11.92
CA ARG A 17 -2.44 1.53 -13.19
C ARG A 17 -2.02 0.07 -13.06
N PRO A 18 -1.11 -0.32 -12.14
CA PRO A 18 -0.75 -1.73 -12.01
C PRO A 18 -1.92 -2.60 -11.51
N ILE A 19 -2.81 -2.07 -10.66
CA ILE A 19 -4.01 -2.78 -10.20
C ILE A 19 -5.00 -3.03 -11.34
N GLU A 20 -5.19 -2.06 -12.24
CA GLU A 20 -6.05 -2.23 -13.43
C GLU A 20 -5.52 -3.33 -14.38
N ILE A 21 -4.20 -3.49 -14.46
CA ILE A 21 -3.57 -4.49 -15.33
C ILE A 21 -3.57 -5.89 -14.68
N ALA A 22 -3.20 -5.98 -13.40
CA ALA A 22 -3.00 -7.25 -12.72
C ALA A 22 -3.41 -7.14 -11.23
N PRO A 23 -4.73 -7.15 -10.92
CA PRO A 23 -5.24 -6.73 -9.61
C PRO A 23 -4.67 -7.52 -8.45
N LEU A 24 -4.66 -8.85 -8.51
CA LEU A 24 -4.19 -9.70 -7.39
C LEU A 24 -2.67 -9.60 -7.17
N GLN A 25 -1.91 -9.57 -8.26
CA GLN A 25 -0.44 -9.49 -8.22
C GLN A 25 0.04 -8.10 -7.80
N ALA A 26 -0.59 -7.05 -8.34
CA ALA A 26 -0.27 -5.67 -8.03
C ALA A 26 -0.75 -5.29 -6.63
N TYR A 27 -1.85 -5.84 -6.13
CA TYR A 27 -2.36 -5.53 -4.79
C TYR A 27 -1.37 -5.89 -3.69
N THR A 28 -0.85 -7.13 -3.69
CA THR A 28 0.13 -7.58 -2.70
C THR A 28 1.41 -6.74 -2.73
N SER A 29 1.86 -6.36 -3.93
CA SER A 29 2.98 -5.45 -4.11
C SER A 29 2.65 -4.04 -3.59
N ALA A 30 1.53 -3.45 -4.00
CA ALA A 30 1.07 -2.14 -3.56
C ALA A 30 1.02 -2.03 -2.04
N LEU A 31 0.57 -3.10 -1.36
CA LEU A 31 0.52 -3.17 0.09
C LEU A 31 1.92 -3.12 0.73
N VAL A 32 2.84 -3.96 0.25
CA VAL A 32 4.21 -4.04 0.78
C VAL A 32 5.01 -2.75 0.53
N PHE A 33 4.84 -2.15 -0.64
CA PHE A 33 5.54 -0.93 -1.08
C PHE A 33 4.80 0.36 -0.70
N SER A 34 3.73 0.29 0.12
CA SER A 34 3.12 1.49 0.70
C SER A 34 4.01 2.09 1.80
N PRO A 35 3.86 3.40 2.12
CA PRO A 35 4.60 4.05 3.20
C PRO A 35 4.53 3.28 4.53
N GLU A 36 5.56 3.41 5.36
CA GLU A 36 5.69 2.66 6.61
C GLU A 36 4.54 2.93 7.60
N HIS A 37 4.00 4.15 7.61
CA HIS A 37 2.85 4.54 8.44
C HIS A 37 1.50 4.50 7.71
N SER A 38 1.41 3.86 6.54
CA SER A 38 0.12 3.69 5.86
C SER A 38 -0.83 2.82 6.70
N LEU A 39 -2.02 3.36 6.98
CA LEU A 39 -3.07 2.65 7.71
C LEU A 39 -3.58 1.43 6.93
N ILE A 40 -3.63 1.50 5.60
CA ILE A 40 -3.97 0.38 4.73
C ILE A 40 -2.93 -0.73 4.87
N ARG A 41 -1.64 -0.39 4.81
CA ARG A 41 -0.56 -1.37 5.02
C ARG A 41 -0.67 -2.05 6.39
N GLU A 42 -0.95 -1.29 7.44
CA GLU A 42 -1.09 -1.84 8.78
C GLU A 42 -2.32 -2.75 8.93
N LEU A 43 -3.49 -2.31 8.46
CA LEU A 43 -4.74 -3.06 8.58
C LEU A 43 -4.71 -4.38 7.82
N PHE A 44 -4.12 -4.38 6.62
CA PHE A 44 -4.08 -5.55 5.75
C PHE A 44 -2.75 -6.31 5.82
N LYS A 45 -1.90 -6.05 6.82
CA LYS A 45 -0.57 -6.68 6.99
C LYS A 45 -0.58 -8.21 6.88
N LYS A 46 -1.68 -8.88 7.26
CA LYS A 46 -1.83 -10.34 7.17
C LYS A 46 -1.94 -10.86 5.73
N GLU A 47 -2.26 -10.00 4.77
CA GLU A 47 -2.37 -10.32 3.34
C GLU A 47 -1.03 -10.18 2.60
N GLU A 48 -0.01 -9.67 3.28
CA GLU A 48 1.34 -9.64 2.72
C GLU A 48 1.88 -11.07 2.53
N PRO A 49 2.69 -11.31 1.49
CA PRO A 49 3.26 -12.62 1.27
C PRO A 49 4.19 -13.05 2.41
N GLY A 50 3.89 -14.20 3.04
CA GLY A 50 4.68 -14.71 4.17
C GLY A 50 6.13 -15.07 3.85
N TRP A 51 6.49 -15.21 2.57
CA TRP A 51 7.88 -15.39 2.13
C TRP A 51 8.71 -14.11 2.21
N MET A 52 8.08 -12.94 2.37
CA MET A 52 8.75 -11.64 2.39
C MET A 52 9.17 -11.28 3.82
N ILE A 53 10.24 -11.95 4.29
CA ILE A 53 10.78 -11.76 5.65
C ILE A 53 11.34 -10.34 5.82
N LEU A 54 11.99 -9.82 4.79
CA LEU A 54 12.53 -8.47 4.74
C LEU A 54 11.64 -7.61 3.85
N LYS A 55 11.17 -6.50 4.39
CA LYS A 55 10.36 -5.53 3.65
C LYS A 55 11.25 -4.43 3.07
N PRO A 56 10.91 -3.88 1.91
CA PRO A 56 11.58 -2.68 1.41
C PRO A 56 11.41 -1.54 2.43
N ARG A 57 12.48 -0.76 2.60
CA ARG A 57 12.41 0.50 3.34
C ARG A 57 11.68 1.51 2.47
N MET A 58 10.57 2.03 2.97
CA MET A 58 9.74 2.99 2.24
C MET A 58 9.79 4.34 2.93
N GLU A 59 9.22 5.36 2.30
CA GLU A 59 8.97 6.64 2.99
C GLU A 59 8.06 6.40 4.20
N ALA A 60 8.24 7.20 5.25
CA ALA A 60 7.43 7.11 6.46
C ALA A 60 5.95 7.38 6.16
N ASP A 61 5.69 8.42 5.38
CA ASP A 61 4.37 8.90 5.03
C ASP A 61 4.25 9.09 3.52
N TRP A 62 3.02 9.15 3.03
CA TRP A 62 2.76 9.59 1.66
C TRP A 62 3.28 11.01 1.45
N ASN A 63 3.96 11.22 0.32
CA ASN A 63 4.37 12.55 -0.11
C ASN A 63 3.18 13.50 -0.39
N ALA A 64 3.48 14.76 -0.69
CA ALA A 64 2.47 15.78 -0.96
C ALA A 64 1.74 15.57 -2.29
N CYS A 65 2.33 14.82 -3.21
CA CYS A 65 1.72 14.48 -4.50
C CYS A 65 0.74 13.30 -4.38
N LEU A 66 -0.09 13.15 -5.41
CA LEU A 66 -1.03 12.06 -5.61
C LEU A 66 -0.75 11.43 -6.98
#